data_AF-A0A2J8KDW1-F1
#
_entry.id   AF-A0A2J8KDW1-F1
#
_cell.length_a   1.000
_cell.length_b   1.000
_cell.length_c   1.000
_cell.angle_alpha   90.00
_cell.angle_beta   90.00
_cell.angle_gamma   90.00
#
_symmetry.space_group_name_H-M   'P 1'
#
loop_
_entity.id
_entity.type
_entity.pdbx_description
1 polymer ?
#
loop_
_entity_poly.entity_id
_entity_poly.type
_entity_poly.pdbx_seq_one_letter_code
_entity_poly.pdbx_strand_id
1 'polypeptide(L)'
;MSIAYLDPGNIESDLQSGAVAGFKLLWILLLATLVGLLLQRLAARLGVVTGLHLAEVCHRQYPKVPRVILWLMVELAIIGSDMQEVIGSAIAINLLSVGRIPLWGGVLITIADTFVFLFLDKYGLRKLEAFFGFLITIMALTFGYEYVTV
;
A
#
# COMPACT_ATOMS: atom_id res chain seq x y z
N MET A 1 5.97 3.55 -6.65
CA MET A 1 4.62 4.09 -6.91
C MET A 1 3.59 2.99 -7.09
N SER A 2 3.86 1.91 -7.85
CA SER A 2 2.95 0.76 -7.95
C SER A 2 2.90 -0.15 -6.72
N ILE A 3 3.82 0.03 -5.77
CA ILE A 3 3.93 -0.80 -4.55
C ILE A 3 2.69 -0.65 -3.66
N ALA A 4 2.11 0.56 -3.57
CA ALA A 4 0.90 0.83 -2.78
C ALA A 4 -0.37 0.09 -3.26
N TYR A 5 -0.34 -0.51 -4.46
CA TYR A 5 -1.44 -1.36 -4.93
C TYR A 5 -1.34 -2.81 -4.42
N LEU A 6 -0.19 -3.17 -3.85
CA LEU A 6 0.10 -4.51 -3.31
C LEU A 6 0.10 -4.51 -1.77
N ASP A 7 -0.47 -3.48 -1.16
CA ASP A 7 -0.55 -3.39 0.29
C ASP A 7 -1.46 -4.51 0.85
N PRO A 8 -1.16 -5.03 2.06
CA PRO A 8 -1.89 -6.16 2.65
C PRO A 8 -3.40 -5.95 2.67
N GLY A 9 -3.86 -4.71 2.92
CA GLY A 9 -5.28 -4.38 2.96
C GLY A 9 -5.97 -4.49 1.60
N ASN A 10 -5.29 -4.14 0.51
CA ASN A 10 -5.86 -4.30 -0.83
C ASN A 10 -6.00 -5.80 -1.16
N ILE A 11 -4.96 -6.58 -0.88
CA ILE A 11 -4.94 -8.04 -1.10
C ILE A 11 -6.02 -8.74 -0.26
N GLU A 12 -6.18 -8.38 1.02
CA GLU A 12 -7.23 -8.93 1.89
C GLU A 12 -8.63 -8.64 1.31
N SER A 13 -8.88 -7.39 0.92
CA SER A 13 -10.19 -6.97 0.39
C SER A 13 -10.52 -7.64 -0.95
N ASP A 14 -9.53 -7.83 -1.83
CA ASP A 14 -9.67 -8.50 -3.12
C ASP A 14 -9.90 -10.01 -2.94
N LEU A 15 -9.16 -10.65 -2.04
CA LEU A 15 -9.33 -12.07 -1.71
C LEU A 15 -10.69 -12.35 -1.07
N GLN A 16 -11.11 -11.51 -0.12
CA GLN A 16 -12.42 -11.64 0.53
C GLN A 16 -13.56 -11.46 -0.49
N SER A 17 -13.45 -10.43 -1.33
CA SER A 17 -14.45 -10.16 -2.36
C SER A 17 -14.48 -11.26 -3.43
N GLY A 18 -13.32 -11.80 -3.81
CA GLY A 18 -13.19 -12.94 -4.70
C GLY A 18 -13.75 -14.24 -4.12
N ALA A 19 -13.59 -14.48 -2.82
CA ALA A 19 -14.16 -15.65 -2.15
C ALA A 19 -15.70 -15.63 -2.14
N VAL A 20 -16.31 -14.45 -2.04
CA VAL A 20 -17.79 -14.28 -2.01
C VAL A 20 -18.40 -14.18 -3.42
N ALA A 21 -17.79 -13.40 -4.31
CA ALA A 21 -18.35 -13.08 -5.63
C ALA A 21 -17.76 -13.91 -6.79
N GLY A 22 -16.71 -14.69 -6.53
CA GLY A 22 -15.94 -15.39 -7.55
C GLY A 22 -15.31 -14.42 -8.57
N PHE A 23 -15.21 -14.86 -9.82
CA PHE A 23 -14.59 -14.08 -10.91
C PHE A 23 -15.44 -12.91 -11.44
N LYS A 24 -16.62 -12.65 -10.87
CA LYS A 24 -17.54 -11.60 -11.36
C LYS A 24 -17.00 -10.18 -11.17
N LEU A 25 -16.07 -9.97 -10.25
CA LEU A 25 -15.50 -8.65 -9.91
C LEU A 25 -14.25 -8.30 -10.74
N LEU A 26 -13.70 -9.23 -11.53
CA LEU A 26 -12.46 -9.00 -12.28
C LEU A 26 -12.52 -7.80 -13.23
N TRP A 27 -13.68 -7.55 -13.87
CA TRP A 27 -13.83 -6.41 -14.77
C TRP A 27 -13.83 -5.07 -14.01
N ILE A 28 -14.32 -5.06 -12.77
CA ILE A 28 -14.32 -3.88 -11.89
C ILE A 28 -12.89 -3.60 -11.44
N LEU A 29 -12.17 -4.65 -11.02
CA LEU A 29 -10.76 -4.55 -10.63
C LEU A 29 -9.92 -3.98 -11.79
N LEU A 30 -10.10 -4.50 -13.01
CA LEU A 30 -9.40 -4.01 -14.21
C LEU A 30 -9.69 -2.52 -14.46
N LEU A 31 -10.95 -2.10 -14.39
CA LEU A 31 -11.32 -0.69 -14.58
C LEU A 31 -10.72 0.20 -13.47
N ALA A 32 -10.74 -0.25 -12.22
CA ALA A 32 -10.14 0.48 -11.10
C ALA A 32 -8.63 0.70 -11.32
N THR A 33 -7.90 -0.33 -11.77
CA THR A 33 -6.47 -0.21 -12.10
C THR A 33 -6.22 0.75 -13.26
N LEU A 34 -7.05 0.73 -14.31
CA LEU A 34 -6.92 1.64 -15.45
C LEU A 34 -7.13 3.11 -15.05
N VAL A 35 -8.16 3.39 -14.24
CA VAL A 35 -8.41 4.74 -13.71
C VAL A 35 -7.26 5.15 -12.78
N GLY A 36 -6.78 4.25 -11.94
CA GLY A 36 -5.61 4.47 -11.08
C GLY A 36 -4.37 4.89 -11.88
N LEU A 37 -4.06 4.16 -12.96
CA LEU A 37 -2.95 4.48 -13.86
C LEU A 37 -3.11 5.88 -14.50
N LEU A 38 -4.32 6.22 -14.92
CA LEU A 38 -4.62 7.54 -15.49
C LEU A 38 -4.38 8.66 -14.46
N LEU A 39 -4.88 8.51 -13.23
CA LEU A 39 -4.70 9.49 -12.16
C LEU A 39 -3.22 9.63 -11.78
N GLN A 40 -2.49 8.52 -11.68
CA GLN A 40 -1.08 8.55 -11.33
C GLN A 40 -0.22 9.19 -12.43
N ARG A 41 -0.58 8.99 -13.70
CA ARG A 41 0.04 9.68 -14.84
C ARG A 41 -0.19 11.19 -14.77
N LEU A 42 -1.39 11.63 -14.40
CA LEU A 42 -1.70 13.06 -14.24
C LEU A 42 -0.93 13.66 -13.06
N ALA A 43 -0.84 12.96 -11.92
CA ALA A 43 -0.06 13.40 -10.77
C ALA A 43 1.44 13.50 -11.10
N ALA A 44 1.99 12.52 -11.82
CA ALA A 44 3.38 12.56 -12.28
C ALA A 44 3.62 13.73 -13.25
N ARG A 45 2.72 13.93 -14.22
CA ARG A 45 2.81 15.06 -15.16
C ARG A 45 2.72 16.41 -14.45
N LEU A 46 1.87 16.54 -13.43
CA LEU A 46 1.80 17.73 -12.61
C LEU A 46 3.17 18.00 -11.97
N GLY A 47 3.75 17.02 -11.27
CA GLY A 47 5.05 17.17 -10.62
C GLY A 47 6.19 17.50 -11.58
N VAL A 48 6.21 16.89 -12.77
CA VAL A 48 7.26 17.15 -13.79
C VAL A 48 7.11 18.54 -14.41
N VAL A 49 5.88 19.02 -14.66
CA VAL A 49 5.64 20.30 -15.35
C VAL A 49 5.73 21.49 -14.39
N THR A 50 5.17 21.37 -13.18
CA THR A 50 5.15 22.49 -12.22
C THR A 50 6.37 22.50 -11.30
N GLY A 51 7.07 21.36 -11.16
CA GLY A 51 8.14 21.18 -10.18
C GLY A 51 7.63 21.15 -8.73
N LEU A 52 6.32 21.10 -8.52
CA LEU A 52 5.66 21.16 -7.20
C LEU A 52 4.86 19.88 -6.96
N HIS A 53 4.75 19.49 -5.69
CA HIS A 53 3.88 18.38 -5.32
C HIS A 53 2.40 18.80 -5.29
N LEU A 54 1.48 17.84 -5.39
CA LEU A 54 0.04 18.12 -5.44
C LEU A 54 -0.42 18.93 -4.21
N ALA A 55 0.06 18.60 -3.02
CA ALA A 55 -0.27 19.36 -1.81
C ALA A 55 0.22 20.82 -1.82
N GLU A 56 1.34 21.12 -2.47
CA GLU A 56 1.87 22.48 -2.66
C GLU A 56 1.00 23.29 -3.61
N VAL A 57 0.57 22.66 -4.72
CA VAL A 57 -0.36 23.26 -5.68
C VAL A 57 -1.70 23.57 -5.00
N CYS A 58 -2.24 22.61 -4.23
CA CYS A 58 -3.45 22.83 -3.44
C CYS A 58 -3.26 23.94 -2.40
N HIS A 59 -2.10 24.01 -1.75
CA HIS A 59 -1.81 25.07 -0.78
C HIS A 59 -1.81 26.47 -1.40
N ARG A 60 -1.30 26.61 -2.64
CA ARG A 60 -1.24 27.89 -3.35
C ARG A 60 -2.59 28.30 -3.95
N GLN A 61 -3.40 27.34 -4.40
CA GLN A 61 -4.63 27.61 -5.12
C GLN A 61 -5.86 27.77 -4.21
N TYR A 62 -5.91 27.08 -3.06
CA TYR A 62 -7.09 27.08 -2.18
C TYR A 62 -7.00 28.09 -1.02
N PRO A 63 -8.14 28.68 -0.61
CA PRO A 63 -8.21 29.49 0.61
C PRO A 63 -8.01 28.64 1.87
N LYS A 64 -7.76 29.30 3.01
CA LYS A 64 -7.34 28.64 4.27
C LYS A 64 -8.26 27.52 4.75
N VAL A 65 -9.58 27.66 4.60
CA VAL A 65 -10.56 26.70 5.14
C VAL A 65 -10.57 25.37 4.35
N PRO A 66 -10.81 25.33 3.03
CA PRO A 66 -10.72 24.09 2.25
C PRO A 66 -9.36 23.40 2.36
N ARG A 67 -8.29 24.18 2.45
CA ARG A 67 -6.93 23.64 2.60
C ARG A 67 -6.75 22.82 3.88
N VAL A 68 -7.26 23.29 5.01
CA VAL A 68 -7.17 22.56 6.29
C VAL A 68 -8.04 21.30 6.25
N ILE A 69 -9.22 21.37 5.64
CA ILE A 69 -10.09 20.19 5.45
C ILE A 69 -9.38 19.15 4.58
N LEU A 70 -8.80 19.55 3.45
CA LEU A 70 -8.05 18.65 2.58
C LEU A 70 -6.87 18.00 3.31
N TRP A 71 -6.14 18.78 4.12
CA TRP A 71 -5.05 18.24 4.93
C TRP A 71 -5.55 17.18 5.92
N LEU A 72 -6.64 17.47 6.66
CA LEU A 72 -7.24 16.49 7.59
C LEU A 72 -7.71 15.22 6.88
N MET A 73 -8.34 15.34 5.71
CA MET A 73 -8.81 14.16 4.95
C MET A 73 -7.64 13.28 4.50
N VAL A 74 -6.55 13.89 4.03
CA VAL A 74 -5.34 13.15 3.63
C VAL A 74 -4.66 12.50 4.83
N GLU A 75 -4.56 13.22 5.96
CA GLU A 75 -3.97 12.67 7.18
C GLU A 75 -4.76 11.44 7.68
N LEU A 76 -6.09 11.54 7.72
CA LEU A 76 -6.96 10.43 8.08
C LEU A 76 -6.84 9.25 7.10
N ALA A 77 -6.67 9.51 5.80
CA ALA A 77 -6.47 8.46 4.80
C ALA A 77 -5.13 7.74 5.00
N ILE A 78 -4.06 8.47 5.31
CA ILE A 78 -2.73 7.90 5.58
C ILE A 78 -2.77 7.03 6.84
N ILE A 79 -3.36 7.51 7.92
CA ILE A 79 -3.54 6.73 9.15
C ILE A 79 -4.36 5.46 8.87
N GLY A 80 -5.43 5.58 8.06
CA GLY A 80 -6.23 4.43 7.63
C GLY A 80 -5.43 3.38 6.88
N SER A 81 -4.55 3.79 5.97
CA SER A 81 -3.67 2.90 5.21
C SER A 81 -2.65 2.20 6.11
N ASP A 82 -2.00 2.95 7.00
CA ASP A 82 -0.98 2.44 7.92
C ASP A 82 -1.57 1.41 8.91
N MET A 83 -2.79 1.63 9.39
CA MET A 83 -3.49 0.66 10.24
C MET A 83 -3.64 -0.72 9.55
N GLN A 84 -3.91 -0.77 8.25
CA GLN A 84 -4.04 -2.04 7.53
C GLN A 84 -2.70 -2.76 7.39
N GLU A 85 -1.61 -2.03 7.16
CA GLU A 85 -0.26 -2.59 7.08
C GLU A 85 0.19 -3.20 8.42
N VAL A 86 -0.08 -2.51 9.53
CA VAL A 86 0.21 -3.00 10.89
C VAL A 86 -0.59 -4.26 11.21
N ILE A 87 -1.89 -4.28 10.91
CA ILE A 87 -2.76 -5.44 11.17
C ILE A 87 -2.34 -6.64 10.30
N GLY A 88 -2.11 -6.43 9.01
CA GLY A 88 -1.68 -7.47 8.08
C GLY A 88 -0.35 -8.12 8.52
N SER A 89 0.62 -7.29 8.90
CA SER A 89 1.92 -7.77 9.38
C SER A 89 1.82 -8.50 10.71
N ALA A 90 1.00 -8.02 11.66
CA ALA A 90 0.77 -8.70 12.93
C ALA A 90 0.11 -10.08 12.74
N ILE A 91 -0.86 -10.20 11.81
CA ILE A 91 -1.49 -11.46 11.45
C ILE A 91 -0.48 -12.41 10.78
N ALA A 92 0.34 -11.90 9.84
CA ALA A 92 1.37 -12.68 9.20
C ALA A 92 2.38 -13.27 10.21
N ILE A 93 2.84 -12.47 11.17
CA ILE A 93 3.73 -12.91 12.25
C ILE A 93 3.05 -13.97 13.13
N ASN A 94 1.77 -13.79 13.45
CA ASN A 94 1.00 -14.75 14.23
C ASN A 94 0.89 -16.12 13.52
N LEU A 95 0.57 -16.12 12.22
CA LEU A 95 0.49 -17.36 11.41
C LEU A 95 1.86 -18.03 11.24
N LEU A 96 2.90 -17.27 10.88
CA LEU A 96 4.27 -17.79 10.70
C LEU A 96 4.82 -18.40 12.00
N SER A 97 4.42 -17.85 13.15
CA SER A 97 4.85 -18.33 14.46
C SER A 97 3.99 -19.49 14.99
N VAL A 98 3.06 -20.04 14.19
CA VAL A 98 2.13 -21.11 14.57
C VAL A 98 1.40 -20.77 15.89
N GLY A 99 0.99 -19.50 16.03
CA GLY A 99 0.28 -19.00 17.21
C GLY A 99 1.15 -18.77 18.46
N ARG A 100 2.49 -18.90 18.40
CA ARG A 100 3.39 -18.60 19.53
C ARG A 100 3.41 -17.11 19.91
N ILE A 101 3.23 -16.23 18.93
CA ILE A 101 3.25 -14.78 19.14
C ILE A 101 1.81 -14.26 19.06
N PRO A 102 1.24 -13.70 20.16
CA PRO A 102 -0.10 -13.12 20.12
C PRO A 102 -0.12 -11.84 19.26
N LEU A 103 -1.29 -11.46 18.76
CA LEU A 103 -1.47 -10.28 17.89
C LEU A 103 -0.86 -9.00 18.49
N TRP A 104 -1.05 -8.77 19.80
CA TRP A 104 -0.46 -7.63 20.52
C TRP A 104 1.07 -7.61 20.45
N GLY A 105 1.70 -8.79 20.45
CA GLY A 105 3.15 -8.92 20.27
C GLY A 105 3.58 -8.66 18.82
N GLY A 106 2.77 -9.09 17.84
CA GLY A 106 2.97 -8.76 16.43
C GLY A 106 2.95 -7.24 16.18
N VAL A 107 1.97 -6.53 16.76
CA VAL A 107 1.85 -5.06 16.67
C VAL A 107 3.05 -4.34 17.31
N LEU A 108 3.61 -4.85 18.41
CA LEU A 108 4.82 -4.26 18.98
C LEU A 108 6.05 -4.45 18.07
N ILE A 109 6.11 -5.56 17.33
CA ILE A 109 7.21 -5.83 16.38
C ILE A 109 7.11 -4.94 15.15
N THR A 110 5.91 -4.63 14.65
CA THR A 110 5.75 -3.72 13.49
C THR A 110 6.20 -2.29 13.81
N ILE A 111 6.06 -1.84 15.07
CA ILE A 111 6.67 -0.56 15.50
C ILE A 111 8.19 -0.59 15.27
N ALA A 112 8.86 -1.71 15.55
CA ALA A 112 10.29 -1.86 15.28
C ALA A 112 10.61 -1.88 13.77
N ASP A 113 9.70 -2.38 12.93
CA ASP A 113 9.88 -2.35 11.48
C ASP A 113 9.96 -0.90 10.95
N THR A 114 9.16 0.02 11.48
CA THR A 114 9.19 1.42 11.03
C THR A 114 10.58 2.04 11.20
N PHE A 115 11.29 1.67 12.27
CA PHE A 115 12.68 2.05 12.48
C PHE A 115 13.61 1.40 11.45
N VAL A 116 13.42 0.11 11.15
CA VAL A 116 14.18 -0.60 10.11
C VAL A 116 14.00 0.07 8.75
N PHE A 117 12.77 0.45 8.39
CA PHE A 117 12.48 1.15 7.15
C PHE A 117 13.18 2.51 7.08
N LEU A 118 13.15 3.28 8.18
CA LEU A 118 13.81 4.57 8.28
C LEU A 118 15.35 4.45 8.20
N PHE A 119 15.92 3.35 8.67
CA PHE A 119 17.32 3.01 8.44
C PHE A 119 17.60 2.59 7.00
N LEU A 120 16.67 1.88 6.34
CA LEU A 120 16.80 1.43 4.97
C LEU A 120 16.76 2.59 3.96
N ASP A 121 16.00 3.65 4.25
CA ASP A 121 15.94 4.87 3.43
C ASP A 121 17.33 5.52 3.26
N LYS A 122 18.20 5.43 4.28
CA LYS A 122 19.59 5.91 4.21
C LYS A 122 20.49 5.13 3.23
N TYR A 123 20.11 3.92 2.83
CA TYR A 123 20.94 3.02 2.00
C TYR A 123 20.77 3.22 0.48
N GLY A 124 19.82 4.06 0.06
CA GLY A 124 19.65 4.53 -1.31
C GLY A 124 18.54 3.84 -2.10
N LEU A 125 17.78 4.65 -2.85
CA LEU A 125 16.55 4.29 -3.57
C LEU A 125 16.65 3.05 -4.48
N ARG A 126 17.75 2.88 -5.21
CA ARG A 126 17.90 1.76 -6.17
C ARG A 126 17.96 0.39 -5.50
N LYS A 127 18.59 0.29 -4.33
CA LYS A 127 18.71 -0.97 -3.59
C LYS A 127 17.38 -1.33 -2.93
N LEU A 128 16.67 -0.32 -2.44
CA LEU A 128 15.35 -0.45 -1.85
C LEU A 128 14.32 -0.91 -2.89
N GLU A 129 14.34 -0.33 -4.10
CA GLU A 129 13.47 -0.75 -5.21
C GLU A 129 13.74 -2.21 -5.62
N ALA A 130 15.01 -2.63 -5.71
CA ALA A 130 15.37 -4.01 -6.00
C ALA A 130 14.88 -4.99 -4.91
N PHE A 131 14.97 -4.59 -3.63
CA PHE A 131 14.45 -5.37 -2.52
C PHE A 131 12.93 -5.57 -2.60
N PHE A 132 12.17 -4.49 -2.87
CA PHE A 132 10.73 -4.60 -3.08
C PHE A 132 10.37 -5.45 -4.31
N GLY A 133 11.09 -5.30 -5.42
CA GLY A 133 10.89 -6.14 -6.61
C GLY A 133 11.09 -7.63 -6.32
N PHE A 134 12.08 -7.97 -5.49
CA PHE A 134 12.29 -9.35 -5.03
C PHE A 134 11.12 -9.88 -4.20
N LEU A 135 10.62 -9.10 -3.23
CA LEU A 135 9.47 -9.50 -2.40
C LEU A 135 8.20 -9.73 -3.24
N ILE A 136 7.91 -8.83 -4.18
CA ILE A 136 6.76 -8.96 -5.09
C ILE A 136 6.90 -10.22 -5.97
N THR A 137 8.11 -10.54 -6.42
CA THR A 137 8.37 -11.73 -7.21
C THR A 137 8.09 -13.01 -6.42
N ILE A 138 8.51 -13.07 -5.15
CA ILE A 138 8.20 -14.20 -4.26
C ILE A 138 6.69 -14.36 -4.14
N MET A 139 5.98 -13.27 -3.83
CA MET A 139 4.53 -13.29 -3.68
C MET A 139 3.80 -13.75 -4.95
N ALA A 140 4.24 -13.28 -6.13
CA ALA A 140 3.67 -13.69 -7.40
C ALA A 140 3.90 -15.19 -7.69
N LEU A 141 5.09 -15.71 -7.38
CA LEU A 141 5.40 -17.13 -7.53
C LEU A 141 4.57 -18.00 -6.58
N THR A 142 4.41 -17.60 -5.32
CA THR A 142 3.62 -18.36 -4.34
C THR A 142 2.14 -18.41 -4.70
N PHE A 143 1.55 -17.27 -5.07
CA PHE A 143 0.15 -17.25 -5.51
C PHE A 143 -0.05 -17.98 -6.85
N GLY A 144 0.90 -17.87 -7.77
CA GLY A 144 0.86 -18.59 -9.04
C GLY A 144 0.92 -20.11 -8.84
N TYR A 145 1.75 -20.58 -7.90
CA TYR A 145 1.83 -22.00 -7.56
C TYR A 145 0.52 -22.52 -6.95
N GLU A 146 -0.07 -21.79 -6.00
CA GLU A 146 -1.38 -22.13 -5.42
C GLU A 146 -2.47 -22.18 -6.49
N TYR A 147 -2.52 -21.21 -7.41
CA TYR A 147 -3.50 -21.20 -8.51
C TYR A 147 -3.40 -22.40 -9.47
N VAL A 148 -2.19 -22.96 -9.66
CA VAL A 148 -2.00 -24.15 -10.52
C VAL A 148 -2.28 -25.45 -9.77
N THR A 149 -2.06 -25.46 -8.45
CA THR A 149 -2.19 -26.67 -7.62
C THR A 149 -3.64 -26.91 -7.17
N VAL A 150 -4.41 -25.83 -6.96
CA VAL A 150 -5.83 -25.82 -6.58
C VAL A 150 -6.71 -25.89 -7.82
#